data_AF-A0AAV5UZE0-F1
#
_entry.id   AF-A0AAV5UZE0-F1
#
_cell.length_a   1.000
_cell.length_b   1.000
_cell.length_c   1.000
_cell.angle_alpha   90.00
_cell.angle_beta   90.00
_cell.angle_gamma   90.00
#
_symmetry.space_group_name_H-M   'P 1'
#
loop_
_entity.id
_entity.type
_entity.pdbx_description
1 polymer ?
#
loop_
_entity_poly.entity_id
_entity_poly.type
_entity_poly.pdbx_seq_one_letter_code
_entity_poly.pdbx_strand_id
1 'polypeptide(L)'
;MGDHGQRMHYSQKSFGGRIEERQPLMSILLQKNSKFTIPLPYAHLQTNVHRLTSNVDIHETLLDIIDNRLSRSRSIGRGRSLFTEIPTTRTCMEAWIPNNFCLCQYNATKEEIES
;
A
#
# COMPACT_ATOMS: atom_id res chain seq x y z
N MET A 1 1.94 11.59 -0.70
CA MET A 1 2.48 10.20 -0.68
C MET A 1 3.99 10.31 -0.59
N GLY A 2 4.61 9.57 0.33
CA GLY A 2 6.06 9.41 0.33
C GLY A 2 6.48 8.33 -0.67
N ASP A 3 7.67 8.45 -1.22
CA ASP A 3 8.35 7.40 -1.99
C ASP A 3 9.10 6.42 -1.08
N HIS A 4 9.49 6.88 0.11
CA HIS A 4 10.04 6.08 1.21
C HIS A 4 9.67 6.70 2.56
N GLY A 5 9.89 5.97 3.66
CA GLY A 5 9.83 6.53 5.02
C GLY A 5 11.17 7.06 5.50
N GLN A 6 11.41 7.11 6.81
CA GLN A 6 12.60 7.77 7.34
C GLN A 6 13.91 7.06 6.97
N ARG A 7 14.89 7.84 6.49
CA ARG A 7 16.23 7.39 6.05
C ARG A 7 17.36 8.00 6.90
N MET A 8 17.13 8.27 8.18
CA MET A 8 18.17 8.89 9.00
C MET A 8 19.23 7.88 9.47
N HIS A 9 20.44 8.04 8.93
CA HIS A 9 21.71 7.59 9.51
C HIS A 9 21.74 6.10 9.93
N TYR A 10 22.37 5.77 11.06
CA TYR A 10 22.51 4.40 11.58
C TYR A 10 21.18 3.68 11.81
N SER A 11 20.07 4.41 12.00
CA SER A 11 18.76 3.82 12.25
C SER A 11 18.31 2.94 11.09
N GLN A 12 18.65 3.26 9.84
CA GLN A 12 18.33 2.42 8.66
C GLN A 12 18.92 1.00 8.74
N LYS A 13 20.02 0.81 9.48
CA LYS A 13 20.65 -0.52 9.63
C LYS A 13 19.91 -1.39 10.64
N SER A 14 19.15 -0.77 11.55
CA SER A 14 18.34 -1.46 12.55
C SER A 14 17.08 -2.07 11.92
N PHE A 15 16.52 -3.08 12.58
CA PHE A 15 15.24 -3.68 12.21
C PHE A 15 14.14 -2.63 12.05
N GLY A 16 13.95 -1.78 13.08
CA GLY A 16 12.89 -0.78 13.10
C GLY A 16 13.07 0.28 12.02
N GLY A 17 14.31 0.71 11.76
CA GLY A 17 14.56 1.67 10.70
C GLY A 17 14.35 1.12 9.29
N ARG A 18 14.58 -0.18 9.05
CA ARG A 18 14.23 -0.81 7.76
C ARG A 18 12.71 -0.89 7.56
N ILE A 19 11.96 -1.16 8.63
CA ILE A 19 10.49 -1.12 8.57
C ILE A 19 10.03 0.31 8.26
N GLU A 20 10.52 1.29 9.01
CA GLU A 20 10.18 2.70 8.82
C GLU A 20 10.53 3.18 7.40
N GLU A 21 11.73 2.85 6.88
CA GLU A 21 12.14 3.21 5.52
C GLU A 21 11.19 2.65 4.44
N ARG A 22 10.70 1.42 4.64
CA ARG A 22 9.85 0.68 3.70
C ARG A 22 8.36 0.98 3.86
N GLN A 23 7.97 1.79 4.86
CA GLN A 23 6.60 2.21 5.11
C GLN A 23 6.43 3.72 4.88
N PRO A 24 6.40 4.17 3.61
CA PRO A 24 6.10 5.57 3.32
C PRO A 24 4.68 5.94 3.78
N LEU A 25 4.52 7.16 4.28
CA LEU A 25 3.22 7.71 4.62
C LEU A 25 2.41 8.03 3.35
N MET A 26 1.16 7.55 3.32
CA MET A 26 0.14 7.99 2.40
C MET A 26 -1.06 8.51 3.17
N SER A 27 -1.56 9.69 2.79
CA SER A 27 -2.80 10.27 3.30
C SER A 27 -3.71 10.68 2.15
N ILE A 28 -5.01 10.50 2.35
CA ILE A 28 -6.06 10.87 1.39
C ILE A 28 -7.02 11.81 2.11
N LEU A 29 -7.24 12.99 1.55
CA LEU A 29 -8.27 13.93 2.00
C LEU A 29 -9.40 13.95 1.00
N LEU A 30 -10.62 13.66 1.47
CA LEU A 30 -11.83 13.70 0.66
C LEU A 30 -12.70 14.90 1.03
N GLN A 31 -13.63 15.26 0.15
CA GLN A 31 -14.64 16.28 0.45
C GLN A 31 -15.50 15.86 1.64
N LYS A 32 -15.98 16.83 2.44
CA LYS A 32 -16.75 16.59 3.68
C LYS A 32 -17.95 15.65 3.51
N ASN A 33 -18.59 15.69 2.34
CA ASN A 33 -19.81 14.92 2.06
C ASN A 33 -19.54 13.56 1.39
N SER A 34 -18.28 13.14 1.23
CA SER A 34 -17.91 11.91 0.50
C SER A 34 -18.53 10.65 1.09
N LYS A 35 -18.73 10.62 2.42
CA LYS A 35 -19.43 9.53 3.11
C LYS A 35 -20.89 9.35 2.65
N PHE A 36 -21.49 10.39 2.08
CA PHE A 36 -22.85 10.38 1.55
C PHE A 36 -22.89 10.31 0.02
N THR A 37 -21.93 10.94 -0.69
CA THR A 37 -21.91 10.94 -2.15
C THR A 37 -21.34 9.66 -2.75
N ILE A 38 -20.39 9.02 -2.07
CA ILE A 38 -19.73 7.78 -2.49
C ILE A 38 -19.62 6.79 -1.32
N PRO A 39 -20.73 6.38 -0.69
CA PRO A 39 -20.73 5.67 0.59
C PRO A 39 -19.95 4.36 0.56
N LEU A 40 -20.09 3.57 -0.51
CA LEU A 40 -19.39 2.30 -0.67
C LEU A 40 -17.88 2.48 -0.92
N PRO A 41 -17.43 3.29 -1.92
CA PRO A 41 -16.03 3.65 -2.06
C PRO A 41 -15.41 4.21 -0.77
N TYR A 42 -16.14 5.06 -0.05
CA TYR A 42 -15.70 5.65 1.21
C TYR A 42 -15.50 4.58 2.29
N ALA A 43 -16.43 3.64 2.44
CA ALA A 43 -16.30 2.53 3.38
C ALA A 43 -15.08 1.65 3.07
N HIS A 44 -14.83 1.33 1.79
CA HIS A 44 -13.64 0.58 1.39
C HIS A 44 -12.34 1.34 1.70
N LEU A 45 -12.29 2.66 1.47
CA LEU A 45 -11.14 3.47 1.85
C LEU A 45 -10.86 3.41 3.35
N GLN A 46 -11.91 3.46 4.19
CA GLN A 46 -11.77 3.32 5.64
C GLN A 46 -11.25 1.93 6.03
N THR A 47 -11.80 0.86 5.44
CA THR A 47 -11.33 -0.52 5.67
C THR A 47 -9.87 -0.68 5.26
N ASN A 48 -9.46 -0.08 4.14
CA ASN A 48 -8.12 -0.22 3.56
C ASN A 48 -7.02 0.50 4.35
N VAL A 49 -7.34 1.36 5.32
CA VAL A 49 -6.36 1.98 6.23
C VAL A 49 -5.54 0.91 6.98
N HIS A 50 -6.14 -0.25 7.23
CA HIS A 50 -5.50 -1.37 7.93
C HIS A 50 -5.17 -2.55 7.01
N ARG A 51 -4.94 -2.29 5.72
CA ARG A 51 -4.63 -3.31 4.71
C ARG A 51 -3.26 -3.08 4.07
N LEU A 52 -2.67 -4.16 3.54
CA LEU A 52 -1.43 -4.07 2.77
C LEU A 52 -1.72 -3.45 1.39
N THR A 53 -1.25 -2.22 1.20
CA THR A 53 -1.37 -1.46 -0.04
C THR A 53 0.01 -1.11 -0.60
N SER A 54 0.03 -0.67 -1.85
CA SER A 54 1.23 -0.36 -2.62
C SER A 54 0.98 0.82 -3.55
N ASN A 55 2.05 1.40 -4.10
CA ASN A 55 1.93 2.46 -5.11
C ASN A 55 1.19 2.00 -6.38
N VAL A 56 1.15 0.70 -6.65
CA VAL A 56 0.43 0.12 -7.78
C VAL A 56 -1.08 0.18 -7.57
N ASP A 57 -1.54 0.11 -6.31
CA ASP A 57 -2.95 0.31 -5.93
C ASP A 57 -3.36 1.78 -6.08
N ILE A 58 -2.45 2.69 -5.72
CA ILE A 58 -2.65 4.13 -5.91
C ILE A 58 -2.83 4.44 -7.40
N HIS A 59 -1.99 3.85 -8.26
CA HIS A 59 -2.11 3.99 -9.70
C HIS A 59 -3.49 3.58 -10.21
N GLU A 60 -3.98 2.38 -9.83
CA GLU A 60 -5.34 1.95 -10.21
C GLU A 60 -6.43 2.85 -9.63
N THR A 61 -6.24 3.34 -8.40
CA THR A 61 -7.19 4.27 -7.76
C THR A 61 -7.31 5.58 -8.55
N LEU A 62 -6.19 6.13 -9.02
CA LEU A 62 -6.19 7.36 -9.83
C LEU A 62 -6.86 7.13 -11.19
N LEU A 63 -6.63 5.99 -11.83
CA LEU A 63 -7.30 5.63 -13.07
C LEU A 63 -8.82 5.48 -12.88
N ASP A 64 -9.26 4.93 -11.75
CA ASP A 64 -10.68 4.86 -11.42
C ASP A 64 -11.33 6.24 -11.22
N ILE A 65 -10.59 7.22 -10.68
CA ILE A 65 -11.05 8.60 -10.56
C ILE A 65 -11.22 9.22 -11.94
N ILE A 66 -10.20 9.11 -12.80
CA ILE A 66 -10.19 9.70 -14.15
C ILE A 66 -11.36 9.16 -14.98
N ASP A 67 -11.62 7.87 -14.88
CA ASP A 67 -12.67 7.21 -15.64
C ASP A 67 -14.05 7.23 -14.97
N ASN A 68 -14.17 7.90 -13.82
CA ASN A 68 -15.40 7.98 -13.03
C ASN A 68 -16.05 6.60 -12.74
N ARG A 69 -15.22 5.61 -12.37
CA ARG A 69 -15.63 4.20 -12.20
C ARG A 69 -15.44 3.68 -10.77
N LEU A 70 -15.68 4.54 -9.79
CA LEU A 70 -15.52 4.22 -8.37
C LEU A 70 -16.20 2.89 -8.00
N SER A 71 -15.50 2.06 -7.22
CA SER A 71 -15.94 0.71 -6.79
C SER A 71 -16.06 -0.37 -7.88
N ARG A 72 -15.54 -0.16 -9.10
CA ARG A 72 -15.48 -1.23 -10.11
C ARG A 72 -14.08 -1.82 -10.17
N SER A 73 -13.95 -3.11 -9.86
CA SER A 73 -12.70 -3.83 -10.07
C SER A 73 -12.37 -3.86 -11.56
N ARG A 74 -11.19 -3.36 -11.92
CA ARG A 74 -10.62 -3.56 -13.25
C ARG A 74 -10.11 -5.00 -13.35
N SER A 75 -10.53 -5.70 -14.40
CA SER A 75 -10.02 -7.06 -14.70
C SER A 75 -8.58 -7.03 -15.22
N ILE A 76 -8.09 -5.87 -15.64
CA ILE A 76 -6.79 -5.66 -16.26
C ILE A 76 -6.05 -4.62 -15.42
N GLY A 77 -4.96 -5.04 -14.78
CA GLY A 77 -4.14 -4.18 -13.92
C GLY A 77 -3.26 -5.01 -12.99
N ARG A 78 -2.16 -4.41 -12.51
CA ARG A 78 -1.28 -5.04 -11.52
C ARG A 78 -1.76 -4.79 -10.08
N GLY A 79 -2.41 -3.64 -9.85
CA GLY A 79 -2.91 -3.22 -8.55
C GLY A 79 -4.41 -3.44 -8.36
N ARG A 80 -4.91 -3.03 -7.19
CA ARG A 80 -6.33 -2.95 -6.85
C ARG A 80 -6.65 -1.52 -6.43
N SER A 81 -7.71 -0.96 -6.98
CA SER A 81 -8.21 0.36 -6.58
C SER A 81 -8.56 0.40 -5.09
N LEU A 82 -8.15 1.45 -4.39
CA LEU A 82 -8.45 1.66 -2.97
C LEU A 82 -9.95 1.93 -2.71
N PHE A 83 -10.75 2.14 -3.75
CA PHE A 83 -12.22 2.19 -3.69
C PHE A 83 -12.89 0.80 -3.71
N THR A 84 -12.10 -0.27 -3.73
CA THR A 84 -12.52 -1.66 -3.54
C THR A 84 -11.84 -2.22 -2.29
N GLU A 85 -12.47 -3.19 -1.62
CA GLU A 85 -11.85 -3.80 -0.44
C GLU A 85 -10.59 -4.58 -0.80
N ILE A 86 -9.51 -4.33 -0.06
CA ILE A 86 -8.27 -5.10 -0.15
C ILE A 86 -8.34 -6.26 0.84
N PRO A 87 -8.08 -7.51 0.41
CA PRO A 87 -8.11 -8.68 1.30
C PRO A 87 -7.08 -8.59 2.44
N THR A 88 -7.44 -9.11 3.61
CA THR A 88 -6.52 -9.29 4.75
C THR A 88 -5.37 -10.24 4.45
N THR A 89 -5.61 -11.22 3.58
CA THR A 89 -4.66 -12.29 3.24
C THR A 89 -3.71 -11.92 2.11
N ARG A 90 -3.74 -10.66 1.64
CA ARG A 90 -2.92 -10.23 0.51
C ARG A 90 -1.44 -10.28 0.85
N THR A 91 -0.67 -10.88 -0.06
CA THR A 91 0.78 -11.01 0.05
C THR A 91 1.53 -9.84 -0.60
N CYS A 92 2.81 -9.64 -0.27
CA CYS A 92 3.67 -8.67 -0.95
C CYS A 92 3.74 -8.91 -2.47
N MET A 93 3.73 -10.16 -2.92
CA MET A 93 3.76 -10.51 -4.34
C MET A 93 2.48 -10.06 -5.07
N GLU A 94 1.30 -10.29 -4.48
CA GLU A 94 0.02 -9.79 -5.01
C GLU A 94 -0.10 -8.26 -4.89
N ALA A 95 0.66 -7.66 -3.99
CA ALA A 95 0.81 -6.21 -3.88
C ALA A 95 1.90 -5.64 -4.81
N TRP A 96 2.55 -6.47 -5.62
CA TRP A 96 3.67 -6.08 -6.48
C TRP A 96 4.79 -5.35 -5.74
N ILE A 97 4.97 -5.68 -4.45
CA ILE A 97 6.06 -5.21 -3.62
C ILE A 97 7.24 -6.19 -3.81
N PRO A 98 8.41 -5.73 -4.30
CA PRO A 98 9.57 -6.60 -4.43
C PRO A 98 9.99 -7.19 -3.08
N ASN A 99 10.53 -8.41 -3.09
CA ASN A 99 10.87 -9.14 -1.85
C ASN A 99 11.75 -8.31 -0.91
N ASN A 100 12.75 -7.61 -1.44
CA ASN A 100 13.67 -6.77 -0.67
C ASN A 100 13.01 -5.53 -0.03
N PHE A 101 11.76 -5.19 -0.39
CA PHE A 101 10.97 -4.11 0.21
C PHE A 101 9.78 -4.62 1.01
N CYS A 102 9.49 -5.92 1.00
CA CYS A 102 8.46 -6.50 1.86
C CYS A 102 8.85 -6.32 3.34
N LEU A 103 7.84 -6.08 4.18
CA LEU A 103 8.03 -5.85 5.62
C LEU A 103 8.15 -7.16 6.40
N CYS A 104 7.57 -8.24 5.87
CA CYS A 104 7.73 -9.57 6.42
C CYS A 104 9.22 -9.94 6.35
N GLN A 105 9.85 -10.07 7.51
CA GLN A 105 11.25 -10.45 7.57
C GLN A 105 11.35 -11.97 7.62
N TYR A 106 12.11 -12.53 6.69
CA TYR A 106 12.62 -13.89 6.79
C TYR A 106 13.76 -13.87 7.82
N ASN A 107 13.87 -14.92 8.64
CA ASN A 107 15.06 -15.13 9.46
C ASN A 107 16.24 -15.34 8.51
N ALA A 108 16.96 -14.27 8.19
CA ALA A 108 18.20 -14.38 7.44
C ALA A 108 19.15 -15.26 8.26
N THR A 109 19.49 -16.42 7.71
CA THR A 109 20.53 -17.26 8.29
C THR A 109 21.87 -16.54 8.12
N LYS A 110 22.86 -16.82 9.00
CA LYS A 110 24.16 -16.14 8.93
C LYS A 110 24.81 -16.22 7.54
N GLU A 111 24.55 -17.29 6.80
CA GLU A 111 25.09 -17.55 5.47
C GLU A 111 24.56 -16.58 4.39
N GLU A 112 23.33 -16.06 4.53
CA GLU A 112 22.73 -15.11 3.56
C GLU A 112 23.15 -13.65 3.79
N ILE A 113 23.78 -13.36 4.93
CA ILE A 113 24.26 -12.01 5.30
C ILE A 113 25.70 -11.79 4.78
N GLU A 114 26.45 -12.87 4.57
CA GLU A 114 27.87 -12.84 4.18
C GLU A 114 28.11 -13.11 2.68
N SER A 115 27.08 -13.46 1.91
CA SER A 115 27.12 -13.59 0.44
C SER A 115 26.76 -12.28 -0.27
#